data_AF-A0A815S2V1-F1
#
_entry.id   AF-A0A815S2V1-F1
#
_cell.length_a   1.000
_cell.length_b   1.000
_cell.length_c   1.000
_cell.angle_alpha   90.00
_cell.angle_beta   90.00
_cell.angle_gamma   90.00
#
_symmetry.space_group_name_H-M   'P 1'
#
loop_
_entity.id
_entity.type
_entity.pdbx_description
1 polymer ?
#
loop_
_entity_poly.entity_id
_entity_poly.type
_entity_poly.pdbx_seq_one_letter_code
_entity_poly.pdbx_strand_id
1 'polypeptide(L)'
;MVTLVHRKTALLIGNNGYHRLSNELDQSIENVNRLSDLLTKIGFHVTSESDVEKYDLTELIIKFAQTINNGDLVFLYFSGHACQVNGANYLIPVNDTWIQTERDVIAFGINVDRMLRRIVEQNPSYANIFVFDCCRPYAGGSSNNLFTKHLLKNLAEENVQVVDIFQRIVHDVYDETHQKQRPLSINGLKQDHQIFLNYVAPPPAPVPIWVEIVPEEKESFLKEQSESKASCDSLPNVEEITDSENEDVKKAEEFTKHILSKVPSGDLNQMETVCHIVHQLFQNENQECLFFNSRQGVNLYNSFGNLTDLSFDYTPFVLKLKDIREFEDVESHRDDLTIVNTLNRAVRSNEPHPVLEQIVERLATAHNTDKKNIVLKNVYVGSINIVYTVENSKEITMKELSELPKNVQSQFQQRISMKMHPLMKRPTFDVACFDERGHKNFEGEKGTYHIGPPGRTKEEERENYNTFAGIAQINTELGKKSYKVMLHVAVNPEGVCFTTDDNIWVVEKPENIRTYGLLMKEVLT
;
A
#
# COMPACT_ATOMS: atom_id res chain seq x y z
N MET A 1 7.41 15.80 5.81
CA MET A 1 8.84 15.53 6.12
C MET A 1 9.65 16.67 5.52
N VAL A 2 10.39 17.46 6.31
CA VAL A 2 11.25 18.53 5.77
C VAL A 2 12.50 17.85 5.20
N THR A 3 12.60 17.74 3.88
CA THR A 3 13.77 17.19 3.20
C THR A 3 14.96 18.10 3.51
N LEU A 4 15.95 17.61 4.28
CA LEU A 4 17.15 18.36 4.58
C LEU A 4 17.89 18.62 3.27
N VAL A 5 17.96 19.88 2.83
CA VAL A 5 18.73 20.25 1.63
C VAL A 5 20.21 20.28 2.03
N HIS A 6 20.91 19.18 1.78
CA HIS A 6 22.34 19.09 2.00
C HIS A 6 23.10 19.99 1.01
N ARG A 7 24.11 20.74 1.49
CA ARG A 7 25.01 21.47 0.60
C ARG A 7 25.81 20.47 -0.22
N LYS A 8 25.79 20.64 -1.55
CA LYS A 8 26.47 19.77 -2.49
C LYS A 8 27.77 20.44 -2.96
N THR A 9 28.90 19.75 -2.88
CA THR A 9 30.22 20.24 -3.32
C THR A 9 30.91 19.18 -4.18
N ALA A 10 31.61 19.62 -5.22
CA ALA A 10 32.28 18.72 -6.16
C ALA A 10 33.70 19.17 -6.52
N LEU A 11 34.63 18.22 -6.61
CA LEU A 11 35.97 18.40 -7.18
C LEU A 11 36.12 17.55 -8.44
N LEU A 12 36.43 18.16 -9.57
CA LEU A 12 36.60 17.49 -10.86
C LEU A 12 38.02 17.76 -11.39
N ILE A 13 38.73 16.70 -11.77
CA ILE A 13 40.11 16.81 -12.26
C ILE A 13 40.22 16.05 -13.58
N GLY A 14 40.74 16.71 -14.61
CA GLY A 14 40.90 16.14 -15.95
C GLY A 14 42.33 16.31 -16.46
N ASN A 15 43.05 15.22 -16.67
CA ASN A 15 44.43 15.26 -17.15
C ASN A 15 44.51 14.66 -18.57
N ASN A 16 44.97 15.47 -19.52
CA ASN A 16 45.29 15.11 -20.91
C ASN A 16 46.80 15.30 -21.21
N GLY A 17 47.39 16.40 -20.74
CA GLY A 17 48.72 16.91 -21.09
C GLY A 17 49.92 16.16 -20.51
N TYR A 18 49.87 14.83 -20.49
CA TYR A 18 50.96 13.97 -20.03
C TYR A 18 52.22 14.15 -20.87
N HIS A 19 53.38 14.30 -20.24
CA HIS A 19 54.64 14.48 -20.96
C HIS A 19 55.11 13.20 -21.67
N ARG A 20 54.84 12.02 -21.10
CA ARG A 20 55.23 10.71 -21.65
C ARG A 20 54.04 9.92 -22.19
N LEU A 21 52.89 9.95 -21.51
CA LEU A 21 51.70 9.16 -21.86
C LEU A 21 50.71 9.91 -22.80
N SER A 22 51.21 10.82 -23.63
CA SER A 22 50.43 11.82 -24.39
C SER A 22 49.46 11.30 -25.46
N ASN A 23 49.53 10.02 -25.84
CA ASN A 23 48.92 9.57 -27.11
C ASN A 23 47.51 8.95 -26.97
N GLU A 24 46.91 8.93 -25.78
CA GLU A 24 45.72 8.10 -25.53
C GLU A 24 44.53 8.83 -24.88
N LEU A 25 44.67 10.10 -24.46
CA LEU A 25 43.67 10.80 -23.66
C LEU A 25 43.45 12.25 -24.11
N ASP A 26 42.63 12.47 -25.14
CA ASP A 26 42.24 13.84 -25.56
C ASP A 26 40.92 14.32 -24.90
N GLN A 27 40.24 13.46 -24.14
CA GLN A 27 38.83 13.66 -23.77
C GLN A 27 38.60 13.93 -22.27
N SER A 28 39.62 13.85 -21.41
CA SER A 28 39.42 14.00 -19.96
C SER A 28 39.03 15.43 -19.56
N ILE A 29 39.63 16.45 -20.18
CA ILE A 29 39.24 17.85 -19.95
C ILE A 29 37.79 18.11 -20.42
N GLU A 30 37.42 17.62 -21.61
CA GLU A 30 36.06 17.77 -22.14
C GLU A 30 35.01 17.06 -21.26
N ASN A 31 35.34 15.86 -20.76
CA ASN A 31 34.51 15.13 -19.81
C ASN A 31 34.27 15.92 -18.51
N VAL A 32 35.33 16.53 -17.97
CA VAL A 32 35.23 17.40 -16.78
C VAL A 32 34.34 18.60 -17.05
N ASN A 33 34.48 19.27 -18.20
CA ASN A 33 33.65 20.43 -18.54
C ASN A 33 32.16 20.05 -18.60
N ARG A 34 31.81 18.98 -19.32
CA ARG A 34 30.43 18.50 -19.45
C ARG A 34 29.82 18.09 -18.11
N LEU A 35 30.62 17.45 -17.25
CA LEU A 35 30.17 17.04 -15.92
C LEU A 35 30.06 18.23 -14.98
N SER A 36 30.96 19.22 -15.08
CA SER A 36 30.89 20.48 -14.34
C SER A 36 29.58 21.22 -14.63
N ASP A 37 29.22 21.33 -15.90
CA ASP A 37 27.95 21.96 -16.32
C ASP A 37 26.72 21.24 -15.74
N LEU A 38 26.71 19.91 -15.79
CA LEU A 38 25.60 19.11 -15.26
C LEU A 38 25.51 19.22 -13.73
N LEU A 39 26.63 19.02 -13.02
CA LEU A 39 26.67 19.07 -11.56
C LEU A 39 26.26 20.46 -11.05
N THR A 40 26.71 21.52 -11.72
CA THR A 40 26.28 22.90 -11.42
C THR A 40 24.77 23.07 -11.59
N LYS A 41 24.19 22.54 -12.69
CA LYS A 41 22.73 22.59 -12.93
C LYS A 41 21.91 21.87 -11.85
N ILE A 42 22.40 20.76 -11.30
CA ILE A 42 21.71 20.00 -10.24
C ILE A 42 22.09 20.45 -8.82
N GLY A 43 22.76 21.59 -8.70
CA GLY A 43 22.97 22.32 -7.45
C GLY A 43 24.30 22.05 -6.71
N PHE A 44 25.31 21.50 -7.37
CA PHE A 44 26.66 21.39 -6.80
C PHE A 44 27.44 22.69 -6.92
N HIS A 45 28.25 22.97 -5.89
CA HIS A 45 29.35 23.92 -5.97
C HIS A 45 30.56 23.21 -6.55
N VAL A 46 30.87 23.47 -7.82
CA VAL A 46 31.91 22.74 -8.56
C VAL A 46 33.24 23.48 -8.53
N THR A 47 34.31 22.79 -8.16
CA THR A 47 35.71 23.18 -8.40
C THR A 47 36.29 22.22 -9.43
N SER A 48 36.84 22.75 -10.53
CA SER A 48 37.42 21.92 -11.59
C SER A 48 38.82 22.40 -11.96
N GLU A 49 39.75 21.46 -12.11
CA GLU A 49 41.13 21.72 -12.54
C GLU A 49 41.52 20.78 -13.68
N SER A 50 42.48 21.21 -14.51
CA SER A 50 42.96 20.44 -15.65
C SER A 50 44.48 20.38 -15.70
N ASP A 51 45.01 19.28 -16.22
CA ASP A 51 46.44 19.04 -16.39
C ASP A 51 47.27 19.32 -15.13
N VAL A 52 46.87 18.67 -14.03
CA VAL A 52 47.42 18.95 -12.71
C VAL A 52 48.66 18.12 -12.42
N GLU A 53 49.74 18.79 -12.01
CA GLU A 53 50.98 18.16 -11.56
C GLU A 53 50.86 17.57 -10.15
N LYS A 54 51.80 16.71 -9.75
CA LYS A 54 51.75 15.98 -8.48
C LYS A 54 51.53 16.86 -7.24
N TYR A 55 52.31 17.95 -7.13
CA TYR A 55 52.28 18.82 -5.96
C TYR A 55 50.95 19.57 -5.88
N ASP A 56 50.57 20.20 -7.00
CA ASP A 56 49.33 20.98 -7.10
C ASP A 56 48.11 20.10 -6.89
N LEU A 57 48.12 18.86 -7.39
CA LEU A 57 47.03 17.91 -7.17
C LEU A 57 46.89 17.57 -5.69
N THR A 58 48.01 17.36 -4.99
CA THR A 58 48.00 17.10 -3.54
C THR A 58 47.48 18.31 -2.77
N GLU A 59 47.91 19.52 -3.14
CA GLU A 59 47.45 20.76 -2.51
C GLU A 59 45.96 21.02 -2.78
N LEU A 60 45.51 20.80 -4.01
CA LEU A 60 44.12 20.93 -4.43
C LEU A 60 43.19 20.03 -3.61
N ILE A 61 43.57 18.76 -3.44
CA ILE A 61 42.82 17.80 -2.60
C ILE A 61 42.75 18.31 -1.16
N ILE A 62 43.84 18.82 -0.60
CA ILE A 62 43.89 19.34 0.77
C ILE A 62 42.96 20.55 0.90
N LYS A 63 43.05 21.52 -0.02
CA LYS A 63 42.19 22.70 -0.03
C LYS A 63 40.73 22.32 -0.17
N PHE A 64 40.39 21.42 -1.09
CA PHE A 64 39.04 20.93 -1.26
C PHE A 64 38.51 20.27 0.01
N ALA A 65 39.29 19.39 0.65
CA ALA A 65 38.91 18.74 1.90
C ALA A 65 38.61 19.74 3.03
N GLN A 66 39.29 20.89 3.06
CA GLN A 66 39.03 21.98 4.01
C GLN A 66 37.73 22.75 3.73
N THR A 67 37.14 22.64 2.54
CA THR A 67 35.87 23.33 2.20
C THR A 67 34.62 22.53 2.56
N ILE A 68 34.79 21.26 2.92
CA ILE A 68 33.70 20.33 3.23
C ILE A 68 33.23 20.60 4.66
N ASN A 69 31.93 20.80 4.84
CA ASN A 69 31.31 20.93 6.16
C ASN A 69 30.64 19.62 6.59
N ASN A 70 30.33 19.53 7.89
CA ASN A 70 29.52 18.44 8.43
C ASN A 70 28.15 18.39 7.73
N GLY A 71 27.78 17.22 7.22
CA GLY A 71 26.51 17.03 6.52
C GLY A 71 26.50 17.44 5.03
N ASP A 72 27.65 17.82 4.45
CA ASP A 72 27.76 18.07 3.01
C ASP A 72 27.65 16.77 2.21
N LEU A 73 27.16 16.86 0.96
CA LEU A 73 27.27 15.82 -0.04
C LEU A 73 28.48 16.13 -0.92
N VAL A 74 29.45 15.22 -0.90
CA VAL A 74 30.76 15.41 -1.55
C VAL A 74 30.85 14.53 -2.79
N PHE A 75 31.24 15.11 -3.91
CA PHE A 75 31.49 14.41 -5.16
C PHE A 75 32.92 14.64 -5.64
N LEU A 76 33.68 13.59 -5.96
CA LEU A 76 34.99 13.71 -6.61
C LEU A 76 34.95 12.94 -7.92
N TYR A 77 35.43 13.58 -8.98
CA TYR A 77 35.63 12.93 -10.27
C TYR A 77 37.06 13.17 -10.76
N PHE A 78 37.74 12.11 -11.14
CA PHE A 78 39.03 12.18 -11.79
C PHE A 78 38.98 11.45 -13.14
N SER A 79 39.47 12.09 -14.19
CA SER A 79 39.70 11.45 -15.48
C SER A 79 41.14 11.64 -15.94
N GLY A 80 41.81 10.55 -16.29
CA GLY A 80 43.23 10.54 -16.63
C GLY A 80 43.84 9.14 -16.59
N HIS A 81 45.17 9.05 -16.50
CA HIS A 81 45.88 7.79 -16.33
C HIS A 81 45.93 7.35 -14.87
N ALA A 82 45.76 6.05 -14.64
CA ALA A 82 45.96 5.41 -13.34
C ALA A 82 46.69 4.08 -13.48
N CYS A 83 47.43 3.71 -12.43
CA CYS A 83 48.19 2.47 -12.36
C CYS A 83 47.92 1.75 -11.03
N GLN A 84 47.86 0.42 -11.07
CA GLN A 84 47.77 -0.41 -9.87
C GLN A 84 49.10 -1.12 -9.63
N VAL A 85 49.68 -0.91 -8.45
CA VAL A 85 50.95 -1.54 -8.05
C VAL A 85 50.76 -2.18 -6.68
N ASN A 86 51.09 -3.48 -6.58
CA ASN A 86 50.93 -4.26 -5.34
C ASN A 86 49.52 -4.16 -4.71
N GLY A 87 48.48 -4.12 -5.55
CA GLY A 87 47.09 -3.99 -5.11
C GLY A 87 46.62 -2.57 -4.79
N ALA A 88 47.53 -1.60 -4.62
CA ALA A 88 47.19 -0.20 -4.38
C ALA A 88 47.01 0.58 -5.69
N ASN A 89 46.00 1.46 -5.74
CA ASN A 89 45.70 2.28 -6.91
C ASN A 89 46.38 3.65 -6.81
N TYR A 90 46.97 4.12 -7.91
CA TYR A 90 47.65 5.39 -8.03
C TYR A 90 47.14 6.19 -9.22
N LEU A 91 46.82 7.46 -9.02
CA LEU A 91 46.57 8.42 -10.10
C LEU A 91 47.90 8.96 -10.61
N ILE A 92 48.01 9.15 -11.92
CA ILE A 92 49.22 9.66 -12.57
C ILE A 92 49.05 11.16 -12.84
N PRO A 93 49.92 12.04 -12.30
CA PRO A 93 49.94 13.46 -12.62
C PRO A 93 50.53 13.71 -14.01
N VAL A 94 50.31 14.89 -14.60
CA VAL A 94 50.78 15.18 -15.97
C VAL A 94 52.29 15.26 -16.11
N ASN A 95 53.02 15.59 -15.04
CA ASN A 95 54.48 15.60 -15.01
C ASN A 95 55.08 14.19 -14.82
N ASP A 96 54.68 13.26 -15.68
CA ASP A 96 54.95 11.82 -15.63
C ASP A 96 56.33 11.41 -16.17
N THR A 97 57.22 12.35 -16.48
CA THR A 97 58.57 12.08 -17.04
C THR A 97 59.42 11.17 -16.15
N TRP A 98 59.21 11.23 -14.84
CA TRP A 98 59.90 10.44 -13.82
C TRP A 98 59.28 9.05 -13.61
N ILE A 99 58.12 8.76 -14.20
CA ILE A 99 57.39 7.51 -14.00
C ILE A 99 57.75 6.54 -15.13
N GLN A 100 58.74 5.67 -14.87
CA GLN A 100 59.22 4.68 -15.84
C GLN A 100 59.02 3.23 -15.39
N THR A 101 59.00 3.03 -14.08
CA THR A 101 58.87 1.72 -13.42
C THR A 101 57.74 1.72 -12.39
N GLU A 102 57.30 0.55 -11.95
CA GLU A 102 56.32 0.43 -10.86
C GLU A 102 56.79 1.09 -9.55
N ARG A 103 58.11 1.12 -9.28
CA ARG A 103 58.65 1.82 -8.11
C ARG A 103 58.47 3.33 -8.23
N ASP A 104 58.58 3.87 -9.44
CA ASP A 104 58.37 5.29 -9.69
C ASP A 104 56.90 5.65 -9.55
N VAL A 105 55.97 4.77 -9.92
CA VAL A 105 54.53 4.95 -9.65
C VAL A 105 54.27 5.09 -8.15
N ILE A 106 54.89 4.25 -7.32
CA ILE A 106 54.77 4.35 -5.85
C ILE A 106 55.35 5.68 -5.34
N ALA A 107 56.47 6.13 -5.91
CA ALA A 107 57.16 7.35 -5.47
C ALA A 107 56.49 8.65 -5.96
N PHE A 108 55.98 8.68 -7.19
CA PHE A 108 55.54 9.87 -7.90
C PHE A 108 54.02 9.91 -8.19
N GLY A 109 53.32 8.79 -8.14
CA GLY A 109 51.86 8.74 -8.25
C GLY A 109 51.14 9.21 -6.99
N ILE A 110 49.84 9.47 -7.11
CA ILE A 110 48.96 9.81 -5.99
C ILE A 110 48.20 8.56 -5.54
N ASN A 111 48.51 8.06 -4.35
CA ASN A 111 47.81 6.91 -3.79
C ASN A 111 46.33 7.25 -3.48
N VAL A 112 45.41 6.53 -4.13
CA VAL A 112 43.96 6.80 -4.05
C VAL A 112 43.44 6.60 -2.63
N ASP A 113 43.79 5.51 -1.95
CA ASP A 113 43.28 5.24 -0.60
C ASP A 113 43.69 6.32 0.40
N ARG A 114 44.94 6.80 0.31
CA ARG A 114 45.44 7.91 1.14
C ARG A 114 44.71 9.21 0.83
N MET A 115 44.41 9.47 -0.44
CA MET A 115 43.62 10.64 -0.86
C MET A 115 42.21 10.57 -0.28
N LEU A 116 41.52 9.44 -0.45
CA LEU A 116 40.15 9.27 0.04
C LEU A 116 40.06 9.37 1.56
N ARG A 117 41.00 8.76 2.28
CA ARG A 117 41.08 8.90 3.75
C ARG A 117 41.21 10.34 4.18
N ARG A 118 42.02 11.16 3.50
CA ARG A 118 42.14 12.59 3.83
C ARG A 118 40.82 13.33 3.69
N ILE A 119 40.03 13.01 2.67
CA ILE A 119 38.72 13.64 2.45
C ILE A 119 37.71 13.18 3.51
N VAL A 120 37.69 11.88 3.84
CA VAL A 120 36.70 11.26 4.73
C VAL A 120 37.02 11.45 6.22
N GLU A 121 38.28 11.34 6.65
CA GLU A 121 38.68 11.43 8.06
C GLU A 121 38.57 12.86 8.61
N GLN A 122 38.65 13.87 7.74
CA GLN A 122 38.59 15.27 8.14
C GLN A 122 37.15 15.77 8.35
N ASN A 123 36.14 15.09 7.79
CA ASN A 123 34.77 15.61 7.75
C ASN A 123 33.71 14.50 7.88
N PRO A 124 32.81 14.53 8.89
CA PRO A 124 31.59 13.73 8.90
C PRO A 124 30.57 14.31 7.90
N SER A 125 30.86 14.15 6.61
CA SER A 125 29.95 14.47 5.51
C SER A 125 28.72 13.55 5.52
N TYR A 126 27.63 14.01 4.91
CA TYR A 126 26.41 13.21 4.77
C TYR A 126 26.63 12.02 3.83
N ALA A 127 27.34 12.25 2.72
CA ALA A 127 27.74 11.22 1.78
C ALA A 127 28.97 11.63 0.98
N ASN A 128 29.78 10.64 0.60
CA ASN A 128 30.94 10.84 -0.28
C ASN A 128 30.82 9.93 -1.51
N ILE A 129 30.92 10.51 -2.69
CA ILE A 129 30.83 9.83 -3.98
C ILE A 129 32.12 10.09 -4.73
N PHE A 130 32.87 9.04 -5.00
CA PHE A 130 34.17 9.14 -5.66
C PHE A 130 34.14 8.33 -6.96
N VAL A 131 34.45 9.01 -8.07
CA VAL A 131 34.36 8.45 -9.42
C VAL A 131 35.72 8.59 -10.09
N PHE A 132 36.27 7.47 -10.56
CA PHE A 132 37.58 7.40 -11.20
C PHE A 132 37.41 6.86 -12.62
N ASP A 133 37.41 7.74 -13.60
CA ASP A 133 37.30 7.43 -15.03
C ASP A 133 38.69 7.38 -15.66
N CYS A 134 39.42 6.31 -15.32
CA CYS A 134 40.82 6.16 -15.67
C CYS A 134 41.07 5.06 -16.70
N CYS A 135 41.93 5.33 -17.68
CA CYS A 135 42.53 4.27 -18.49
C CYS A 135 43.53 3.47 -17.65
N ARG A 136 43.52 2.15 -17.80
CA ARG A 136 44.55 1.26 -17.29
C ARG A 136 45.44 0.85 -18.46
N PRO A 137 46.75 1.18 -18.46
CA PRO A 137 47.63 1.08 -19.64
C PRO A 137 47.88 -0.34 -20.19
N TYR A 138 47.24 -1.38 -19.65
CA TYR A 138 47.33 -2.76 -20.15
C TYR A 138 46.06 -3.27 -20.85
N ALA A 139 44.99 -2.47 -20.92
CA ALA A 139 43.77 -2.80 -21.63
C ALA A 139 43.64 -1.87 -22.85
N GLY A 140 44.04 -2.37 -24.02
CA GLY A 140 43.90 -1.62 -25.26
C GLY A 140 42.47 -1.12 -25.49
N GLY A 141 42.33 0.21 -25.59
CA GLY A 141 41.22 0.88 -26.24
C GLY A 141 39.88 0.86 -25.53
N SER A 142 39.71 1.67 -24.49
CA SER A 142 38.40 2.24 -24.18
C SER A 142 38.53 3.75 -23.99
N SER A 143 37.87 4.54 -24.84
CA SER A 143 37.79 5.99 -24.67
C SER A 143 37.07 6.34 -23.38
N ASN A 144 37.67 7.14 -22.50
CA ASN A 144 37.05 7.67 -21.26
C ASN A 144 35.69 8.37 -21.49
N ASN A 145 35.34 8.70 -22.73
CA ASN A 145 34.06 9.29 -23.08
C ASN A 145 32.87 8.33 -22.88
N LEU A 146 33.06 7.01 -22.96
CA LEU A 146 31.93 6.08 -22.84
C LEU A 146 31.38 6.03 -21.41
N PHE A 147 32.26 5.88 -20.41
CA PHE A 147 31.84 5.89 -19.02
C PHE A 147 31.21 7.24 -18.66
N THR A 148 31.86 8.34 -19.05
CA THR A 148 31.34 9.69 -18.81
C THR A 148 30.01 9.95 -19.52
N LYS A 149 29.79 9.44 -20.74
CA LYS A 149 28.51 9.52 -21.45
C LYS A 149 27.38 8.93 -20.60
N HIS A 150 27.57 7.73 -20.06
CA HIS A 150 26.55 7.07 -19.21
C HIS A 150 26.42 7.73 -17.85
N LEU A 151 27.51 8.24 -17.28
CA LEU A 151 27.48 9.02 -16.05
C LEU A 151 26.61 10.28 -16.21
N LEU A 152 26.84 11.07 -17.27
CA LEU A 152 26.06 12.27 -17.57
C LEU A 152 24.58 11.96 -17.77
N LYS A 153 24.27 10.90 -18.54
CA LYS A 153 22.89 10.45 -18.78
C LYS A 153 22.17 10.14 -17.47
N ASN A 154 22.77 9.31 -16.61
CA ASN A 154 22.11 8.84 -15.39
C ASN A 154 22.08 9.90 -14.29
N LEU A 155 23.07 10.80 -14.20
CA LEU A 155 23.07 11.91 -13.24
C LEU A 155 22.05 13.00 -13.57
N ALA A 156 21.64 13.12 -14.83
CA ALA A 156 20.62 14.07 -15.26
C ALA A 156 19.20 13.63 -14.91
N GLU A 157 18.98 12.34 -14.61
CA GLU A 157 17.66 11.84 -14.27
C GLU A 157 17.21 12.33 -12.88
N GLU A 158 15.99 12.88 -12.84
CA GLU A 158 15.41 13.42 -11.62
C GLU A 158 14.93 12.29 -10.69
N ASN A 159 15.08 12.49 -9.39
CA ASN A 159 14.52 11.62 -8.34
C ASN A 159 14.96 10.15 -8.41
N VAL A 160 16.13 9.86 -8.97
CA VAL A 160 16.76 8.53 -8.95
C VAL A 160 17.75 8.43 -7.79
N GLN A 161 17.70 7.33 -7.03
CA GLN A 161 18.65 7.11 -5.94
C GLN A 161 20.06 6.90 -6.49
N VAL A 162 21.07 7.42 -5.78
CA VAL A 162 22.48 7.32 -6.18
C VAL A 162 22.93 5.87 -6.41
N VAL A 163 22.43 4.93 -5.60
CA VAL A 163 22.77 3.51 -5.74
C VAL A 163 22.27 2.97 -7.07
N ASP A 164 21.05 3.32 -7.46
CA ASP A 164 20.45 2.90 -8.73
C ASP A 164 21.17 3.53 -9.93
N ILE A 165 21.54 4.82 -9.82
CA ILE A 165 22.34 5.53 -10.83
C ILE A 165 23.61 4.73 -11.15
N PHE A 166 24.40 4.37 -10.13
CA PHE A 166 25.66 3.66 -10.36
C PHE A 166 25.48 2.20 -10.77
N GLN A 167 24.40 1.53 -10.35
CA GLN A 167 24.05 0.20 -10.87
C GLN A 167 23.72 0.25 -12.37
N ARG A 168 22.93 1.24 -12.80
CA ARG A 168 22.59 1.46 -14.22
C ARG A 168 23.83 1.76 -15.04
N ILE A 169 24.72 2.64 -14.57
CA ILE A 169 25.98 2.95 -15.28
C ILE A 169 26.83 1.69 -15.48
N VAL A 170 26.96 0.83 -14.46
CA VAL A 170 27.71 -0.43 -14.59
C VAL A 170 27.11 -1.31 -15.69
N HIS A 171 25.78 -1.42 -15.74
CA HIS A 171 25.07 -2.21 -16.75
C HIS A 171 25.20 -1.61 -18.15
N ASP A 172 24.89 -0.32 -18.31
CA ASP A 172 24.93 0.41 -19.57
C ASP A 172 26.33 0.36 -20.23
N VAL A 173 27.40 0.51 -19.43
CA VAL A 173 28.78 0.41 -19.93
C VAL A 173 29.14 -1.02 -20.30
N TYR A 174 28.74 -2.01 -19.49
CA TYR A 174 29.01 -3.42 -19.77
C TYR A 174 28.35 -3.87 -21.06
N ASP A 175 27.12 -3.43 -21.31
CA ASP A 175 26.37 -3.79 -22.50
C ASP A 175 26.87 -3.07 -23.75
N GLU A 176 27.09 -1.75 -23.69
CA GLU A 176 27.56 -0.96 -24.85
C GLU A 176 29.00 -1.33 -25.26
N THR A 177 29.83 -1.79 -24.32
CA THR A 177 31.17 -2.32 -24.65
C THR A 177 31.17 -3.78 -25.12
N HIS A 178 30.01 -4.41 -25.26
CA HIS A 178 29.91 -5.84 -25.54
C HIS A 178 30.72 -6.67 -24.54
N GLN A 179 30.53 -6.38 -23.25
CA GLN A 179 31.11 -7.06 -22.11
C GLN A 179 32.63 -6.87 -21.94
N LYS A 180 33.23 -5.90 -22.64
CA LYS A 180 34.68 -5.64 -22.59
C LYS A 180 35.09 -4.75 -21.41
N GLN A 181 34.22 -3.87 -20.95
CA GLN A 181 34.48 -2.96 -19.84
C GLN A 181 33.38 -3.11 -18.79
N ARG A 182 33.75 -3.34 -17.54
CA ARG A 182 32.82 -3.36 -16.41
C ARG A 182 33.31 -2.41 -15.31
N PRO A 183 32.62 -1.28 -15.07
CA PRO A 183 32.94 -0.41 -13.96
C PRO A 183 32.83 -1.15 -12.63
N LEU A 184 33.75 -0.87 -11.70
CA LEU A 184 33.69 -1.37 -10.33
C LEU A 184 32.93 -0.37 -9.47
N SER A 185 31.91 -0.84 -8.74
CA SER A 185 31.17 -0.04 -7.78
C SER A 185 31.35 -0.63 -6.37
N ILE A 186 31.79 0.20 -5.43
CA ILE A 186 31.93 -0.15 -4.01
C ILE A 186 30.99 0.78 -3.24
N ASN A 187 30.03 0.19 -2.52
CA ASN A 187 29.01 0.94 -1.79
C ASN A 187 29.13 0.67 -0.28
N GLY A 188 29.35 1.73 0.50
CA GLY A 188 29.33 1.72 1.97
C GLY A 188 28.18 2.51 2.59
N LEU A 189 27.23 2.98 1.77
CA LEU A 189 26.04 3.68 2.24
C LEU A 189 25.13 2.71 3.01
N LYS A 190 24.52 3.18 4.11
CA LYS A 190 23.54 2.37 4.85
C LYS A 190 22.25 2.21 4.01
N GLN A 191 21.62 1.04 4.10
CA GLN A 191 20.44 0.67 3.29
C GLN A 191 19.22 1.59 3.49
N ASP A 192 19.15 2.29 4.61
CA ASP A 192 18.08 3.21 5.00
C ASP A 192 18.29 4.66 4.52
N HIS A 193 19.45 5.00 3.96
CA HIS A 193 19.72 6.33 3.45
C HIS A 193 19.40 6.46 1.96
N GLN A 194 18.30 7.15 1.66
CA GLN A 194 17.95 7.54 0.29
C GLN A 194 18.67 8.85 -0.08
N ILE A 195 19.61 8.77 -1.03
CA ILE A 195 20.38 9.92 -1.50
C ILE A 195 20.04 10.17 -2.96
N PHE A 196 19.58 11.39 -3.25
CA PHE A 196 19.21 11.84 -4.59
C PHE A 196 20.13 12.98 -5.04
N LEU A 197 20.78 12.81 -6.20
CA LEU A 197 21.70 13.83 -6.71
C LEU A 197 20.97 14.93 -7.47
N ASN A 198 19.98 14.57 -8.28
CA ASN A 198 19.08 15.50 -8.97
C ASN A 198 17.66 15.38 -8.40
N TYR A 199 17.41 15.97 -7.24
CA TYR A 199 16.09 15.93 -6.59
C TYR A 199 15.23 17.08 -7.10
N VAL A 200 14.03 16.75 -7.58
CA VAL A 200 12.98 17.71 -7.93
C VAL A 200 11.77 17.41 -7.06
N ALA A 201 11.42 18.37 -6.20
CA ALA A 201 10.26 18.23 -5.34
C ALA A 201 9.00 18.02 -6.21
N PRO A 202 8.11 17.08 -5.83
CA PRO A 202 6.84 16.94 -6.51
C PRO A 202 6.06 18.26 -6.44
N PRO A 203 5.23 18.58 -7.46
CA PRO A 203 4.40 19.78 -7.42
C PRO A 203 3.55 19.79 -6.14
N PRO A 204 3.28 20.98 -5.57
CA PRO A 204 2.43 21.07 -4.39
C PRO A 204 1.07 20.44 -4.70
N ALA A 205 0.55 19.64 -3.77
CA ALA A 205 -0.75 19.02 -3.92
C ALA A 205 -1.80 20.11 -4.21
N PRO A 206 -2.73 19.87 -5.16
CA PRO A 206 -3.80 20.83 -5.42
C PRO A 206 -4.58 21.08 -4.12
N VAL A 207 -4.82 22.35 -3.81
CA VAL A 207 -5.59 22.74 -2.62
C VAL A 207 -6.98 22.10 -2.73
N PRO A 208 -7.44 21.32 -1.74
CA PRO A 208 -8.74 20.68 -1.80
C PRO A 208 -9.85 21.72 -1.91
N ILE A 209 -10.75 21.54 -2.88
CA ILE A 209 -11.93 22.39 -3.03
C ILE A 209 -13.01 21.83 -2.10
N TRP A 210 -13.24 22.54 -1.00
CA TRP A 210 -14.28 22.21 -0.03
C TRP A 210 -15.66 22.66 -0.54
N VAL A 211 -16.60 21.72 -0.60
CA VAL A 211 -17.94 21.94 -1.18
C VAL A 211 -18.99 22.05 -0.07
N GLU A 212 -19.58 23.25 0.05
CA GLU A 212 -20.73 23.48 0.93
C GLU A 212 -21.98 22.72 0.44
N ILE A 213 -22.82 22.31 1.39
CA ILE A 213 -24.11 21.69 1.09
C ILE A 213 -25.12 22.78 0.77
N VAL A 214 -25.76 22.69 -0.40
CA VAL A 214 -26.86 23.61 -0.74
C VAL A 214 -28.04 23.40 0.20
N PRO A 215 -28.76 24.48 0.62
CA PRO A 215 -29.81 24.37 1.63
C PRO A 215 -30.91 23.34 1.32
N GLU A 216 -31.23 23.16 0.05
CA GLU A 216 -32.27 22.25 -0.44
C GLU A 216 -31.90 20.76 -0.28
N GLU A 217 -30.59 20.43 -0.31
CA GLU A 217 -30.09 19.05 -0.15
C GLU A 217 -29.74 18.73 1.32
N LYS A 218 -29.78 19.73 2.21
CA LYS A 218 -29.28 19.58 3.58
C LYS A 218 -30.12 18.59 4.40
N GLU A 219 -31.45 18.64 4.28
CA GLU A 219 -32.33 17.73 5.04
C GLU A 219 -32.20 16.29 4.57
N SER A 220 -32.18 16.04 3.26
CA SER A 220 -32.00 14.70 2.71
C SER A 220 -30.64 14.13 3.06
N PHE A 221 -29.58 14.94 2.96
CA PHE A 221 -28.24 14.57 3.37
C PHE A 221 -28.21 14.19 4.85
N LEU A 222 -28.71 15.05 5.76
CA LEU A 222 -28.72 14.76 7.20
C LEU A 222 -29.47 13.47 7.55
N LYS A 223 -30.58 13.19 6.86
CA LYS A 223 -31.32 11.94 7.02
C LYS A 223 -30.45 10.74 6.62
N GLU A 224 -29.85 10.76 5.44
CA GLU A 224 -28.92 9.70 4.97
C GLU A 224 -27.78 9.49 5.97
N GLN A 225 -27.13 10.58 6.43
CA GLN A 225 -26.06 10.52 7.42
C GLN A 225 -26.49 9.83 8.72
N SER A 226 -27.71 10.12 9.20
CA SER A 226 -28.23 9.54 10.44
C SER A 226 -28.52 8.04 10.32
N GLU A 227 -29.05 7.60 9.19
CA GLU A 227 -29.36 6.20 8.90
C GLU A 227 -28.08 5.37 8.75
N SER A 228 -27.11 5.88 7.98
CA SER A 228 -25.80 5.24 7.82
C SER A 228 -25.03 5.13 9.13
N LYS A 229 -25.10 6.16 9.98
CA LYS A 229 -24.51 6.14 11.31
C LYS A 229 -25.16 5.08 12.19
N ALA A 230 -26.49 5.00 12.21
CA ALA A 230 -27.21 3.99 13.00
C ALA A 230 -26.82 2.56 12.56
N SER A 231 -26.68 2.34 11.25
CA SER A 231 -26.20 1.07 10.69
C SER A 231 -24.76 0.75 11.12
N CYS A 232 -23.82 1.68 10.92
CA CYS A 232 -22.42 1.47 11.31
C CYS A 232 -22.24 1.28 12.82
N ASP A 233 -23.04 1.97 13.63
CA ASP A 233 -22.98 1.86 15.08
C ASP A 233 -23.48 0.51 15.60
N SER A 234 -24.25 -0.23 14.79
CA SER A 234 -24.67 -1.60 15.10
C SER A 234 -23.58 -2.66 14.93
N LEU A 235 -22.47 -2.32 14.25
CA LEU A 235 -21.37 -3.27 14.05
C LEU A 235 -20.60 -3.53 15.35
N PRO A 236 -20.14 -4.77 15.58
CA PRO A 236 -19.37 -5.12 16.76
C PRO A 236 -17.98 -4.46 16.75
N ASN A 237 -17.47 -4.21 17.95
CA ASN A 237 -16.13 -3.66 18.14
C ASN A 237 -15.07 -4.73 17.83
N VAL A 238 -14.01 -4.35 17.12
CA VAL A 238 -12.93 -5.26 16.76
C VAL A 238 -12.28 -5.86 18.02
N GLU A 239 -11.99 -5.03 19.01
CA GLU A 239 -11.36 -5.46 20.26
C GLU A 239 -12.18 -6.53 20.98
N GLU A 240 -13.50 -6.33 21.07
CA GLU A 240 -14.43 -7.27 21.72
C GLU A 240 -14.48 -8.63 21.03
N ILE A 241 -14.26 -8.68 19.71
CA ILE A 241 -14.28 -9.92 18.92
C ILE A 241 -12.92 -10.63 18.95
N THR A 242 -11.83 -9.86 18.94
CA THR A 242 -10.46 -10.41 18.95
C THR A 242 -10.05 -10.95 20.31
N ASP A 243 -10.71 -10.51 21.37
CA ASP A 243 -10.53 -11.06 22.69
C ASP A 243 -11.16 -12.46 22.76
N SER A 244 -10.32 -13.50 22.77
CA SER A 244 -10.73 -14.89 22.97
C SER A 244 -11.47 -15.12 24.29
N GLU A 245 -11.48 -14.14 25.19
CA GLU A 245 -12.19 -14.19 26.46
C GLU A 245 -13.63 -13.66 26.41
N ASN A 246 -14.11 -13.20 25.25
CA ASN A 246 -15.49 -12.73 25.12
C ASN A 246 -16.50 -13.84 25.50
N GLU A 247 -17.21 -13.61 26.61
CA GLU A 247 -18.15 -14.57 27.19
C GLU A 247 -19.31 -14.93 26.25
N ASP A 248 -19.77 -14.01 25.40
CA ASP A 248 -20.86 -14.28 24.47
C ASP A 248 -20.40 -15.12 23.26
N VAL A 249 -19.15 -14.95 22.83
CA VAL A 249 -18.53 -15.83 21.82
C VAL A 249 -18.35 -17.24 22.38
N LYS A 250 -17.87 -17.39 23.62
CA LYS A 250 -17.75 -18.70 24.28
C LYS A 250 -19.10 -19.40 24.42
N LYS A 251 -20.14 -18.68 24.88
CA LYS A 251 -21.50 -19.24 24.98
C LYS A 251 -22.03 -19.69 23.62
N ALA A 252 -21.78 -18.91 22.56
CA ALA A 252 -22.17 -19.30 21.20
C ALA A 252 -21.40 -20.53 20.70
N GLU A 253 -20.10 -20.63 20.98
CA GLU A 253 -19.29 -21.82 20.66
C GLU A 253 -19.79 -23.07 21.40
N GLU A 254 -20.07 -22.95 22.69
CA GLU A 254 -20.65 -24.04 23.49
C GLU A 254 -22.03 -24.45 22.98
N PHE A 255 -22.89 -23.48 22.67
CA PHE A 255 -24.22 -23.72 22.12
C PHE A 255 -24.16 -24.39 20.74
N THR A 256 -23.24 -23.94 19.88
CA THR A 256 -22.98 -24.54 18.56
C THR A 256 -22.54 -25.99 18.71
N LYS A 257 -21.53 -26.26 19.57
CA LYS A 257 -21.06 -27.63 19.86
C LYS A 257 -22.17 -28.52 20.40
N HIS A 258 -23.02 -27.99 21.28
CA HIS A 258 -24.16 -28.70 21.82
C HIS A 258 -25.13 -29.14 20.71
N ILE A 259 -25.49 -28.23 19.79
CA ILE A 259 -26.36 -28.55 18.64
C ILE A 259 -25.70 -29.61 17.75
N LEU A 260 -24.44 -29.39 17.36
CA LEU A 260 -23.75 -30.24 16.38
C LEU A 260 -23.40 -31.63 16.94
N SER A 261 -23.31 -31.78 18.26
CA SER A 261 -23.10 -33.08 18.92
C SER A 261 -24.28 -34.06 18.76
N LYS A 262 -25.47 -33.55 18.44
CA LYS A 262 -26.67 -34.38 18.24
C LYS A 262 -26.74 -34.81 16.78
N VAL A 263 -27.04 -36.07 16.53
CA VAL A 263 -27.31 -36.56 15.17
C VAL A 263 -28.65 -35.95 14.70
N PRO A 264 -28.71 -35.28 13.55
CA PRO A 264 -29.95 -34.68 13.06
C PRO A 264 -30.93 -35.77 12.58
N SER A 265 -32.21 -35.58 12.85
CA SER A 265 -33.28 -36.52 12.44
C SER A 265 -33.49 -36.55 10.92
N GLY A 266 -33.17 -35.45 10.24
CA GLY A 266 -33.49 -35.25 8.83
C GLY A 266 -34.91 -34.72 8.57
N ASP A 267 -35.62 -34.31 9.63
CA ASP A 267 -36.86 -33.53 9.52
C ASP A 267 -36.53 -32.03 9.55
N LEU A 268 -36.97 -31.30 8.52
CA LEU A 268 -36.76 -29.85 8.37
C LEU A 268 -37.55 -29.01 9.37
N ASN A 269 -38.52 -29.60 10.09
CA ASN A 269 -39.21 -28.93 11.18
C ASN A 269 -38.43 -29.02 12.52
N GLN A 270 -37.30 -29.73 12.54
CA GLN A 270 -36.44 -29.82 13.72
C GLN A 270 -35.25 -28.87 13.58
N MET A 271 -35.05 -28.03 14.59
CA MET A 271 -33.99 -27.02 14.63
C MET A 271 -32.61 -27.64 14.45
N GLU A 272 -32.35 -28.80 15.05
CA GLU A 272 -31.07 -29.49 14.91
C GLU A 272 -30.75 -29.79 13.43
N THR A 273 -31.71 -30.33 12.67
CA THR A 273 -31.52 -30.62 11.24
C THR A 273 -31.20 -29.34 10.46
N VAL A 274 -31.94 -28.27 10.71
CA VAL A 274 -31.74 -26.96 10.06
C VAL A 274 -30.34 -26.42 10.37
N CYS A 275 -29.93 -26.43 11.64
CA CYS A 275 -28.61 -25.96 12.04
C CYS A 275 -27.48 -26.79 11.43
N HIS A 276 -27.62 -28.12 11.32
CA HIS A 276 -26.63 -28.96 10.63
C HIS A 276 -26.51 -28.61 9.14
N ILE A 277 -27.63 -28.35 8.47
CA ILE A 277 -27.65 -27.90 7.06
C ILE A 277 -26.95 -26.55 6.92
N VAL A 278 -27.31 -25.56 7.75
CA VAL A 278 -26.73 -24.22 7.73
C VAL A 278 -25.24 -24.27 8.04
N HIS A 279 -24.84 -25.01 9.07
CA HIS A 279 -23.44 -25.15 9.43
C HIS A 279 -22.62 -25.70 8.27
N GLN A 280 -23.13 -26.74 7.59
CA GLN A 280 -22.42 -27.31 6.46
C GLN A 280 -22.31 -26.36 5.26
N LEU A 281 -23.30 -25.51 5.04
CA LEU A 281 -23.29 -24.57 3.90
C LEU A 281 -22.34 -23.40 4.11
N PHE A 282 -22.24 -22.91 5.35
CA PHE A 282 -21.49 -21.69 5.65
C PHE A 282 -20.17 -21.96 6.39
N GLN A 283 -19.84 -23.22 6.71
CA GLN A 283 -18.49 -23.57 7.14
C GLN A 283 -17.52 -23.47 5.95
N ASN A 284 -16.36 -22.86 6.18
CA ASN A 284 -15.23 -22.86 5.24
C ASN A 284 -14.03 -23.58 5.89
N GLU A 285 -13.00 -23.91 5.10
CA GLU A 285 -11.83 -24.70 5.57
C GLU A 285 -11.17 -24.15 6.85
N ASN A 286 -11.28 -22.84 7.09
CA ASN A 286 -10.65 -22.14 8.21
C ASN A 286 -11.62 -21.55 9.25
N GLN A 287 -12.95 -21.64 9.05
CA GLN A 287 -13.94 -20.95 9.87
C GLN A 287 -15.24 -21.76 10.06
N GLU A 288 -15.64 -21.96 11.33
CA GLU A 288 -16.89 -22.62 11.70
C GLU A 288 -18.07 -21.62 11.76
N CYS A 289 -19.23 -22.03 11.22
CA CYS A 289 -20.48 -21.30 11.42
C CYS A 289 -20.96 -21.44 12.88
N LEU A 290 -21.14 -20.31 13.58
CA LEU A 290 -21.66 -20.26 14.96
C LEU A 290 -23.17 -20.06 15.02
N PHE A 291 -23.79 -20.77 15.95
CA PHE A 291 -25.16 -20.55 16.40
C PHE A 291 -25.17 -19.86 17.75
N PHE A 292 -26.12 -18.95 17.94
CA PHE A 292 -26.40 -18.35 19.23
C PHE A 292 -27.90 -18.11 19.39
N ASN A 293 -28.33 -17.86 20.62
CA ASN A 293 -29.72 -17.56 20.94
C ASN A 293 -29.81 -16.20 21.65
N SER A 294 -30.24 -15.17 20.92
CA SER A 294 -30.33 -13.81 21.48
C SER A 294 -31.33 -13.69 22.63
N ARG A 295 -32.39 -14.52 22.65
CA ARG A 295 -33.36 -14.56 23.76
C ARG A 295 -32.74 -15.07 25.07
N GLN A 296 -31.55 -15.68 25.02
CA GLN A 296 -30.79 -16.13 26.19
C GLN A 296 -29.70 -15.13 26.62
N GLY A 297 -29.76 -13.89 26.12
CA GLY A 297 -28.84 -12.82 26.52
C GLY A 297 -27.46 -12.89 25.86
N VAL A 298 -27.28 -13.72 24.82
CA VAL A 298 -26.07 -13.73 23.99
C VAL A 298 -26.20 -12.66 22.92
N ASN A 299 -25.28 -11.69 22.90
CA ASN A 299 -25.36 -10.57 21.97
C ASN A 299 -24.21 -10.58 20.95
N LEU A 300 -24.45 -11.18 19.80
CA LEU A 300 -23.50 -11.24 18.67
C LEU A 300 -23.94 -10.40 17.46
N TYR A 301 -24.71 -9.31 17.69
CA TYR A 301 -25.24 -8.31 16.73
C TYR A 301 -25.34 -8.71 15.24
N ASN A 302 -26.59 -8.73 14.75
CA ASN A 302 -27.04 -8.69 13.34
C ASN A 302 -26.48 -9.77 12.39
N SER A 303 -27.10 -10.95 12.42
CA SER A 303 -26.67 -12.17 11.70
C SER A 303 -27.22 -12.32 10.26
N PHE A 304 -28.11 -11.46 9.76
CA PHE A 304 -28.89 -11.78 8.55
C PHE A 304 -28.85 -10.78 7.39
N GLY A 305 -28.46 -9.51 7.62
CA GLY A 305 -28.11 -8.61 6.51
C GLY A 305 -26.89 -9.10 5.70
N ASN A 306 -26.26 -10.16 6.20
CA ASN A 306 -24.90 -10.54 5.88
C ASN A 306 -24.83 -11.76 4.94
N LEU A 307 -25.95 -12.44 4.70
CA LEU A 307 -26.03 -13.58 3.78
C LEU A 307 -26.02 -13.14 2.31
N THR A 308 -26.53 -11.94 2.02
CA THR A 308 -26.45 -11.29 0.71
C THR A 308 -25.04 -10.82 0.39
N ASP A 309 -24.25 -10.49 1.42
CA ASP A 309 -22.90 -9.92 1.30
C ASP A 309 -21.79 -11.01 1.26
N LEU A 310 -22.17 -12.28 1.10
CA LEU A 310 -21.23 -13.40 0.88
C LEU A 310 -20.52 -13.32 -0.50
N SER A 311 -20.88 -12.36 -1.36
CA SER A 311 -19.96 -11.93 -2.41
C SER A 311 -18.79 -11.19 -1.76
N PHE A 312 -17.63 -11.84 -1.77
CA PHE A 312 -16.35 -11.53 -1.11
C PHE A 312 -15.77 -10.09 -1.18
N ASP A 313 -16.50 -9.10 -1.70
CA ASP A 313 -16.03 -7.72 -1.90
C ASP A 313 -16.63 -6.70 -0.91
N TYR A 314 -17.48 -7.13 0.03
CA TYR A 314 -18.33 -6.26 0.86
C TYR A 314 -18.14 -6.39 2.37
N THR A 315 -16.97 -6.75 2.89
CA THR A 315 -16.75 -6.76 4.34
C THR A 315 -16.13 -5.44 4.85
N PRO A 316 -16.94 -4.46 5.29
CA PRO A 316 -16.42 -3.17 5.71
C PRO A 316 -15.79 -3.23 7.09
N PHE A 317 -14.72 -2.48 7.24
CA PHE A 317 -14.29 -1.89 8.50
C PHE A 317 -14.92 -0.51 8.65
N VAL A 318 -15.20 -0.13 9.89
CA VAL A 318 -15.62 1.22 10.25
C VAL A 318 -14.66 1.78 11.27
N LEU A 319 -13.89 2.78 10.86
CA LEU A 319 -13.04 3.56 11.75
C LEU A 319 -13.81 4.78 12.23
N LYS A 320 -14.05 4.87 13.54
CA LYS A 320 -14.70 6.01 14.18
C LYS A 320 -13.64 6.92 14.77
N LEU A 321 -13.59 8.15 14.28
CA LEU A 321 -12.66 9.18 14.77
C LEU A 321 -13.41 10.21 15.61
N LYS A 322 -12.75 10.76 16.63
CA LYS A 322 -13.29 11.90 17.37
C LYS A 322 -13.44 13.10 16.45
N ASP A 323 -12.48 13.28 15.54
CA ASP A 323 -12.38 14.38 14.60
C ASP A 323 -11.24 14.10 13.58
N ILE A 324 -11.27 14.74 12.40
CA ILE A 324 -10.35 14.57 11.27
C ILE A 324 -9.38 15.75 11.11
N ARG A 325 -9.36 16.71 12.04
CA ARG A 325 -8.43 17.86 12.00
C ARG A 325 -6.95 17.49 12.24
N GLU A 326 -6.61 16.22 12.43
CA GLU A 326 -5.22 15.74 12.44
C GLU A 326 -4.63 15.53 11.04
N PHE A 327 -5.45 15.67 10.00
CA PHE A 327 -5.03 15.57 8.60
C PHE A 327 -4.66 16.95 8.06
N GLU A 328 -3.58 17.00 7.27
CA GLU A 328 -3.18 18.22 6.58
C GLU A 328 -4.30 18.68 5.63
N ASP A 329 -4.38 20.00 5.37
CA ASP A 329 -5.39 20.67 4.55
C ASP A 329 -6.82 20.78 5.11
N VAL A 330 -7.08 20.27 6.32
CA VAL A 330 -8.35 20.51 7.03
C VAL A 330 -8.30 21.84 7.79
N GLU A 331 -9.06 22.83 7.34
CA GLU A 331 -9.17 24.12 8.04
C GLU A 331 -9.87 23.98 9.41
N SER A 332 -9.28 24.56 10.46
CA SER A 332 -9.74 24.42 11.86
C SER A 332 -11.14 25.01 12.14
N HIS A 333 -11.67 25.83 11.23
CA HIS A 333 -12.97 26.52 11.35
C HIS A 333 -14.07 25.94 10.47
N ARG A 334 -13.79 24.93 9.64
CA ARG A 334 -14.82 24.30 8.80
C ARG A 334 -15.75 23.42 9.64
N ASP A 335 -17.02 23.43 9.26
CA ASP A 335 -18.02 22.54 9.87
C ASP A 335 -17.88 21.09 9.37
N ASP A 336 -18.26 20.15 10.23
CA ASP A 336 -18.20 18.71 9.92
C ASP A 336 -19.04 18.32 8.70
N LEU A 337 -20.12 19.05 8.41
CA LEU A 337 -21.02 18.75 7.29
C LEU A 337 -20.32 19.00 5.94
N THR A 338 -19.64 20.12 5.82
CA THR A 338 -18.86 20.51 4.64
C THR A 338 -17.71 19.54 4.40
N ILE A 339 -17.02 19.14 5.47
CA ILE A 339 -15.94 18.16 5.40
C ILE A 339 -16.49 16.83 4.88
N VAL A 340 -17.51 16.27 5.54
CA VAL A 340 -18.07 14.97 5.18
C VAL A 340 -18.66 14.99 3.76
N ASN A 341 -19.37 16.06 3.38
CA ASN A 341 -19.93 16.20 2.04
C ASN A 341 -18.84 16.19 0.96
N THR A 342 -17.76 16.96 1.16
CA THR A 342 -16.62 17.04 0.22
C THR A 342 -15.97 15.67 0.06
N LEU A 343 -15.66 15.00 1.18
CA LEU A 343 -15.03 13.68 1.15
C LEU A 343 -15.93 12.62 0.50
N ASN A 344 -17.23 12.63 0.77
CA ASN A 344 -18.17 11.70 0.14
C ASN A 344 -18.28 11.89 -1.36
N ARG A 345 -18.29 13.14 -1.82
CA ARG A 345 -18.27 13.43 -3.26
C ARG A 345 -17.00 12.89 -3.90
N ALA A 346 -15.84 13.14 -3.29
CA ALA A 346 -14.57 12.62 -3.79
C ALA A 346 -14.54 11.09 -3.84
N VAL A 347 -15.05 10.41 -2.80
CA VAL A 347 -15.20 8.94 -2.79
C VAL A 347 -16.13 8.45 -3.90
N ARG A 348 -17.33 9.04 -4.06
CA ARG A 348 -18.33 8.63 -5.07
C ARG A 348 -17.83 8.85 -6.51
N SER A 349 -17.13 9.96 -6.73
CA SER A 349 -16.58 10.32 -8.05
C SER A 349 -15.20 9.70 -8.31
N ASN A 350 -14.64 8.97 -7.34
CA ASN A 350 -13.27 8.45 -7.37
C ASN A 350 -12.23 9.55 -7.70
N GLU A 351 -12.45 10.76 -7.17
CA GLU A 351 -11.56 11.90 -7.34
C GLU A 351 -10.46 11.90 -6.27
N PRO A 352 -9.21 12.24 -6.63
CA PRO A 352 -8.12 12.33 -5.67
C PRO A 352 -8.38 13.48 -4.67
N HIS A 353 -8.14 13.20 -3.39
CA HIS A 353 -8.29 14.20 -2.33
C HIS A 353 -7.20 14.01 -1.26
N PRO A 354 -6.42 15.05 -0.89
CA PRO A 354 -5.28 14.92 0.02
C PRO A 354 -5.60 14.25 1.37
N VAL A 355 -6.75 14.60 1.95
CA VAL A 355 -7.22 13.98 3.20
C VAL A 355 -7.56 12.49 3.02
N LEU A 356 -8.19 12.11 1.90
CA LEU A 356 -8.50 10.70 1.63
C LEU A 356 -7.23 9.88 1.37
N GLU A 357 -6.25 10.46 0.67
CA GLU A 357 -4.95 9.82 0.43
C GLU A 357 -4.20 9.55 1.72
N GLN A 358 -4.17 10.53 2.63
CA GLN A 358 -3.57 10.35 3.96
C GLN A 358 -4.31 9.29 4.79
N ILE A 359 -5.65 9.24 4.71
CA ILE A 359 -6.45 8.17 5.34
C ILE A 359 -6.05 6.81 4.75
N VAL A 360 -6.04 6.68 3.43
CA VAL A 360 -5.68 5.44 2.72
C VAL A 360 -4.27 4.98 3.10
N GLU A 361 -3.30 5.90 3.17
CA GLU A 361 -1.92 5.59 3.57
C GLU A 361 -1.81 5.09 5.01
N ARG A 362 -2.48 5.75 5.95
CA ARG A 362 -2.50 5.34 7.35
C ARG A 362 -3.23 4.00 7.53
N LEU A 363 -4.34 3.78 6.83
CA LEU A 363 -5.07 2.51 6.84
C LEU A 363 -4.23 1.38 6.23
N ALA A 364 -3.55 1.63 5.12
CA ALA A 364 -2.65 0.67 4.47
C ALA A 364 -1.50 0.29 5.41
N THR A 365 -0.96 1.25 6.16
CA THR A 365 0.06 1.02 7.19
C THR A 365 -0.51 0.20 8.35
N ALA A 366 -1.72 0.52 8.84
CA ALA A 366 -2.34 -0.21 9.94
C ALA A 366 -2.65 -1.68 9.59
N HIS A 367 -3.03 -1.92 8.33
CA HIS A 367 -3.30 -3.25 7.77
C HIS A 367 -2.06 -3.95 7.18
N ASN A 368 -0.90 -3.29 7.18
CA ASN A 368 0.34 -3.79 6.55
C ASN A 368 0.13 -4.28 5.11
N THR A 369 -0.52 -3.44 4.28
CA THR A 369 -0.90 -3.77 2.90
C THR A 369 -0.61 -2.59 1.95
N ASP A 370 -0.71 -2.83 0.64
CA ASP A 370 -0.55 -1.78 -0.37
C ASP A 370 -1.75 -0.80 -0.34
N LYS A 371 -1.51 0.49 -0.62
CA LYS A 371 -2.55 1.54 -0.70
C LYS A 371 -3.71 1.16 -1.65
N LYS A 372 -3.40 0.52 -2.78
CA LYS A 372 -4.39 0.06 -3.78
C LYS A 372 -5.40 -0.94 -3.23
N ASN A 373 -5.09 -1.62 -2.13
CA ASN A 373 -5.96 -2.60 -1.52
C ASN A 373 -6.94 -1.94 -0.54
N ILE A 374 -6.75 -0.68 -0.17
CA ILE A 374 -7.70 0.04 0.69
C ILE A 374 -8.72 0.75 -0.19
N VAL A 375 -9.98 0.36 -0.09
CA VAL A 375 -11.07 1.00 -0.84
C VAL A 375 -12.00 1.70 0.14
N LEU A 376 -11.99 3.04 0.10
CA LEU A 376 -12.93 3.85 0.86
C LEU A 376 -14.31 3.74 0.23
N LYS A 377 -15.32 3.43 1.04
CA LYS A 377 -16.71 3.28 0.58
C LYS A 377 -17.54 4.52 0.90
N ASN A 378 -17.40 5.07 2.11
CA ASN A 378 -18.12 6.29 2.48
C ASN A 378 -17.57 6.94 3.76
N VAL A 379 -17.93 8.21 4.00
CA VAL A 379 -17.64 8.98 5.21
C VAL A 379 -18.95 9.54 5.78
N TYR A 380 -19.19 9.50 7.10
CA TYR A 380 -20.44 10.06 7.66
C TYR A 380 -20.29 10.90 8.92
N VAL A 381 -21.26 11.80 9.13
CA VAL A 381 -21.30 12.81 10.20
C VAL A 381 -21.51 12.20 11.58
N GLY A 382 -20.79 12.74 12.58
CA GLY A 382 -20.87 12.39 13.99
C GLY A 382 -19.77 11.41 14.39
N SER A 383 -18.71 11.92 15.03
CA SER A 383 -17.45 11.18 15.22
C SER A 383 -17.03 10.53 13.91
N ILE A 384 -16.56 11.34 12.95
CA ILE A 384 -16.30 11.01 11.54
C ILE A 384 -16.04 9.51 11.35
N ASN A 385 -17.04 8.84 10.76
CA ASN A 385 -17.00 7.39 10.54
C ASN A 385 -16.51 7.15 9.12
N ILE A 386 -15.41 6.44 8.98
CA ILE A 386 -14.81 6.07 7.70
C ILE A 386 -15.13 4.60 7.45
N VAL A 387 -15.91 4.32 6.41
CA VAL A 387 -16.26 2.97 5.97
C VAL A 387 -15.34 2.57 4.83
N TYR A 388 -14.66 1.43 4.96
CA TYR A 388 -13.68 0.99 3.98
C TYR A 388 -13.54 -0.53 3.94
N THR A 389 -13.09 -1.06 2.81
CA THR A 389 -12.76 -2.49 2.62
C THR A 389 -11.28 -2.66 2.35
N VAL A 390 -10.77 -3.89 2.54
CA VAL A 390 -9.41 -4.28 2.17
C VAL A 390 -9.48 -5.35 1.10
N GLU A 391 -9.21 -4.99 -0.15
CA GLU A 391 -9.24 -5.89 -1.31
C GLU A 391 -8.00 -6.79 -1.36
N ASN A 392 -8.14 -7.99 -1.95
CA ASN A 392 -7.08 -8.98 -2.12
C ASN A 392 -6.31 -9.36 -0.84
N SER A 393 -6.87 -9.09 0.35
CA SER A 393 -6.35 -9.67 1.56
C SER A 393 -6.59 -11.18 1.46
N LYS A 394 -5.52 -11.97 1.48
CA LYS A 394 -5.60 -13.33 2.04
C LYS A 394 -6.44 -13.24 3.32
N GLU A 395 -7.31 -14.22 3.59
CA GLU A 395 -8.16 -14.25 4.80
C GLU A 395 -7.40 -13.64 5.99
N ILE A 396 -7.89 -12.52 6.52
CA ILE A 396 -7.23 -11.83 7.63
C ILE A 396 -7.15 -12.83 8.78
N THR A 397 -5.93 -13.16 9.20
CA THR A 397 -5.72 -14.15 10.24
C THR A 397 -6.11 -13.59 11.60
N MET A 398 -6.44 -14.46 12.55
CA MET A 398 -6.74 -14.06 13.93
C MET A 398 -5.61 -13.24 14.57
N LYS A 399 -4.37 -13.53 14.20
CA LYS A 399 -3.20 -12.80 14.69
C LYS A 399 -3.21 -11.35 14.19
N GLU A 400 -3.36 -11.16 12.88
CA GLU A 400 -3.42 -9.83 12.26
C GLU A 400 -4.58 -9.01 12.81
N LEU A 401 -5.75 -9.65 12.98
CA LEU A 401 -6.93 -9.00 13.56
C LEU A 401 -6.69 -8.51 15.00
N SER A 402 -5.98 -9.30 15.82
CA SER A 402 -5.65 -8.93 17.21
C SER A 402 -4.63 -7.79 17.33
N GLU A 403 -3.77 -7.62 16.33
CA GLU A 403 -2.76 -6.55 16.27
C GLU A 403 -3.35 -5.25 15.71
N LEU A 404 -4.41 -5.35 14.90
CA LEU A 404 -5.02 -4.25 14.17
C LEU A 404 -5.48 -3.07 15.07
N PRO A 405 -6.19 -3.27 16.20
CA PRO A 405 -6.56 -2.15 17.09
C PRO A 405 -5.36 -1.32 17.55
N LYS A 406 -4.23 -1.97 17.87
CA LYS A 406 -3.00 -1.30 18.31
C LYS A 406 -2.39 -0.51 17.15
N ASN A 407 -2.33 -1.11 15.96
CA ASN A 407 -1.81 -0.46 14.77
C ASN A 407 -2.65 0.76 14.40
N VAL A 408 -3.99 0.63 14.38
CA VAL A 408 -4.89 1.75 14.12
C VAL A 408 -4.76 2.83 15.18
N GLN A 409 -4.64 2.48 16.46
CA GLN A 409 -4.39 3.46 17.52
C GLN A 409 -3.07 4.22 17.32
N SER A 410 -2.02 3.56 16.79
CA SER A 410 -0.75 4.22 16.48
C SER A 410 -0.86 5.24 15.34
N GLN A 411 -1.68 4.93 14.32
CA GLN A 411 -1.84 5.76 13.13
C GLN A 411 -2.91 6.85 13.28
N PHE A 412 -3.90 6.64 14.15
CA PHE A 412 -5.03 7.54 14.37
C PHE A 412 -5.18 7.81 15.88
N GLN A 413 -4.53 8.86 16.38
CA GLN A 413 -4.53 9.19 17.81
C GLN A 413 -5.92 9.59 18.32
N GLN A 414 -6.78 10.09 17.42
CA GLN A 414 -8.17 10.47 17.72
C GLN A 414 -9.18 9.31 17.59
N ARG A 415 -8.72 8.07 17.39
CA ARG A 415 -9.57 6.90 17.29
C ARG A 415 -10.48 6.76 18.52
N ILE A 416 -11.78 6.61 18.27
CA ILE A 416 -12.78 6.26 19.29
C ILE A 416 -12.98 4.74 19.32
N SER A 417 -13.24 4.15 18.16
CA SER A 417 -13.47 2.71 18.05
C SER A 417 -13.17 2.24 16.63
N MET A 418 -12.80 0.98 16.50
CA MET A 418 -12.81 0.29 15.22
C MET A 418 -13.89 -0.77 15.29
N LYS A 419 -14.74 -0.80 14.28
CA LYS A 419 -15.79 -1.81 14.14
C LYS A 419 -15.56 -2.60 12.87
N MET A 420 -16.02 -3.84 12.86
CA MET A 420 -15.97 -4.66 11.67
C MET A 420 -17.26 -5.44 11.53
N HIS A 421 -17.52 -5.87 10.30
CA HIS A 421 -18.61 -6.78 10.04
C HIS A 421 -18.42 -8.14 10.76
N PRO A 422 -19.44 -8.69 11.46
CA PRO A 422 -19.31 -9.93 12.23
C PRO A 422 -18.83 -11.14 11.42
N LEU A 423 -19.20 -11.20 10.12
CA LEU A 423 -18.81 -12.31 9.25
C LEU A 423 -17.33 -12.31 8.85
N MET A 424 -16.56 -11.23 9.13
CA MET A 424 -15.11 -11.22 8.83
C MET A 424 -14.35 -12.34 9.56
N LYS A 425 -14.84 -12.76 10.74
CA LYS A 425 -14.21 -13.82 11.54
C LYS A 425 -14.83 -15.20 11.33
N ARG A 426 -16.15 -15.27 11.13
CA ARG A 426 -16.92 -16.49 10.86
C ARG A 426 -18.42 -16.18 10.72
N PRO A 427 -19.19 -16.99 9.99
CA PRO A 427 -20.64 -16.84 9.95
C PRO A 427 -21.31 -17.05 11.30
N THR A 428 -22.29 -16.21 11.64
CA THR A 428 -23.07 -16.33 12.87
C THR A 428 -24.57 -16.34 12.55
N PHE A 429 -25.33 -17.19 13.25
CA PHE A 429 -26.77 -17.33 13.07
C PHE A 429 -27.48 -17.28 14.42
N ASP A 430 -28.43 -16.35 14.54
CA ASP A 430 -29.34 -16.33 15.68
C ASP A 430 -30.46 -17.34 15.47
N VAL A 431 -30.42 -18.44 16.24
CA VAL A 431 -31.43 -19.51 16.14
C VAL A 431 -32.78 -19.08 16.71
N ALA A 432 -32.82 -18.04 17.55
CA ALA A 432 -34.06 -17.53 18.13
C ALA A 432 -35.03 -16.96 17.09
N CYS A 433 -34.49 -16.60 15.92
CA CYS A 433 -35.28 -16.08 14.83
C CYS A 433 -35.95 -17.18 13.98
N PHE A 434 -35.61 -18.46 14.14
CA PHE A 434 -36.24 -19.53 13.35
C PHE A 434 -37.59 -19.92 13.94
N ASP A 435 -38.62 -19.98 13.10
CA ASP A 435 -39.90 -20.62 13.44
C ASP A 435 -39.77 -22.16 13.35
N GLU A 436 -40.83 -22.89 13.74
CA GLU A 436 -40.87 -24.35 13.71
C GLU A 436 -40.70 -24.95 12.30
N ARG A 437 -40.78 -24.14 11.24
CA ARG A 437 -40.59 -24.55 9.84
C ARG A 437 -39.20 -24.16 9.31
N GLY A 438 -38.34 -23.59 10.16
CA GLY A 438 -37.02 -23.11 9.79
C GLY A 438 -37.02 -21.76 9.07
N HIS A 439 -38.13 -21.01 9.10
CA HIS A 439 -38.17 -19.66 8.54
C HIS A 439 -37.71 -18.62 9.55
N LYS A 440 -36.94 -17.63 9.09
CA LYS A 440 -36.52 -16.53 9.96
C LYS A 440 -37.68 -15.53 10.13
N ASN A 441 -38.23 -15.42 11.33
CA ASN A 441 -39.26 -14.45 11.69
C ASN A 441 -38.61 -13.26 12.42
N PHE A 442 -38.69 -12.08 11.82
CA PHE A 442 -38.31 -10.82 12.46
C PHE A 442 -39.55 -10.25 13.15
N GLU A 443 -39.87 -10.74 14.34
CA GLU A 443 -40.98 -10.19 15.12
C GLU A 443 -40.75 -8.68 15.37
N GLY A 444 -41.63 -7.84 14.81
CA GLY A 444 -41.55 -6.37 14.94
C GLY A 444 -41.93 -5.59 13.67
N GLU A 445 -41.86 -6.21 12.49
CA GLU A 445 -42.28 -5.58 11.23
C GLU A 445 -43.72 -5.98 10.89
N LYS A 446 -44.70 -5.13 11.23
CA LYS A 446 -46.08 -5.30 10.75
C LYS A 446 -46.17 -4.94 9.26
N GLY A 447 -46.53 -5.91 8.42
CA GLY A 447 -46.95 -5.64 7.03
C GLY A 447 -47.37 -6.90 6.27
N THR A 448 -48.49 -6.82 5.56
CA THR A 448 -48.91 -7.81 4.55
C THR A 448 -48.23 -7.46 3.23
N TYR A 449 -47.46 -8.37 2.64
CA TYR A 449 -46.83 -8.15 1.33
C TYR A 449 -47.54 -8.98 0.26
N HIS A 450 -48.20 -8.30 -0.67
CA HIS A 450 -48.59 -8.90 -1.94
C HIS A 450 -47.40 -8.82 -2.88
N ILE A 451 -46.81 -9.96 -3.21
CA ILE A 451 -45.67 -10.04 -4.12
C ILE A 451 -46.21 -10.45 -5.50
N GLY A 452 -45.98 -9.58 -6.48
CA GLY A 452 -46.49 -9.67 -7.86
C GLY A 452 -47.54 -8.59 -8.15
N PRO A 453 -47.54 -7.98 -9.36
CA PRO A 453 -48.56 -7.01 -9.73
C PRO A 453 -49.96 -7.65 -9.71
N PRO A 454 -51.01 -6.91 -9.35
CA PRO A 454 -52.38 -7.42 -9.39
C PRO A 454 -52.71 -7.99 -10.78
N GLY A 455 -53.03 -9.29 -10.86
CA GLY A 455 -53.63 -9.90 -12.05
C GLY A 455 -52.71 -10.57 -13.08
N ARG A 456 -51.48 -10.99 -12.75
CA ARG A 456 -50.65 -11.80 -13.67
C ARG A 456 -50.12 -13.08 -13.04
N THR A 457 -50.77 -14.20 -13.34
CA THR A 457 -50.22 -15.56 -13.20
C THR A 457 -49.70 -16.02 -14.56
N LYS A 458 -48.41 -16.37 -14.64
CA LYS A 458 -47.88 -17.15 -15.76
C LYS A 458 -46.79 -18.09 -15.24
N GLU A 459 -46.90 -19.36 -15.61
CA GLU A 459 -45.83 -20.34 -15.46
C GLU A 459 -44.82 -20.17 -16.60
N GLU A 460 -43.55 -19.97 -16.27
CA GLU A 460 -42.39 -20.71 -16.84
C GLU A 460 -41.05 -20.24 -16.26
N GLU A 461 -40.07 -21.14 -16.39
CA GLU A 461 -38.73 -21.19 -15.80
C GLU A 461 -37.76 -20.12 -16.35
N ARG A 462 -36.96 -19.52 -15.47
CA ARG A 462 -35.71 -18.82 -15.83
C ARG A 462 -34.62 -18.97 -14.78
N GLU A 463 -33.43 -19.24 -15.28
CA GLU A 463 -32.16 -19.26 -14.56
C GLU A 463 -31.62 -17.86 -14.24
N ASN A 464 -30.92 -17.81 -13.10
CA ASN A 464 -29.82 -16.93 -12.72
C ASN A 464 -30.11 -15.46 -12.39
N TYR A 465 -30.74 -15.27 -11.24
CA TYR A 465 -30.00 -14.75 -10.09
C TYR A 465 -30.02 -15.83 -9.01
N ASN A 466 -28.87 -16.43 -8.72
CA ASN A 466 -28.78 -17.49 -7.72
C ASN A 466 -29.00 -16.88 -6.32
N THR A 467 -30.25 -16.86 -5.87
CA THR A 467 -30.59 -16.93 -4.44
C THR A 467 -30.21 -18.30 -3.86
N PHE A 468 -29.55 -19.16 -4.61
CA PHE A 468 -29.14 -20.49 -4.20
C PHE A 468 -27.92 -20.43 -3.26
N ALA A 469 -28.14 -20.71 -1.97
CA ALA A 469 -27.08 -20.75 -0.96
C ALA A 469 -26.18 -21.98 -1.10
N GLY A 470 -26.68 -23.08 -1.68
CA GLY A 470 -25.90 -24.29 -1.93
C GLY A 470 -26.65 -25.59 -1.66
N ILE A 471 -25.98 -26.73 -1.90
CA ILE A 471 -26.46 -28.07 -1.50
C ILE A 471 -25.69 -28.49 -0.25
N ALA A 472 -26.41 -28.80 0.83
CA ALA A 472 -25.84 -29.43 2.02
C ALA A 472 -26.05 -30.95 1.96
N GLN A 473 -25.05 -31.75 2.33
CA GLN A 473 -25.16 -33.20 2.48
C GLN A 473 -24.86 -33.62 3.92
N ILE A 474 -25.90 -33.80 4.74
CA ILE A 474 -25.76 -34.16 6.16
C ILE A 474 -26.03 -35.64 6.41
N ASN A 475 -25.33 -36.21 7.38
CA ASN A 475 -25.62 -37.56 7.89
C ASN A 475 -26.73 -37.47 8.94
N THR A 476 -27.86 -38.12 8.67
CA THR A 476 -29.02 -38.14 9.57
C THR A 476 -29.20 -39.52 10.19
N GLU A 477 -30.11 -39.63 11.16
CA GLU A 477 -30.53 -40.93 11.73
C GLU A 477 -31.05 -41.91 10.66
N LEU A 478 -31.59 -41.40 9.56
CA LEU A 478 -32.12 -42.17 8.43
C LEU A 478 -31.10 -42.38 7.30
N GLY A 479 -29.83 -42.03 7.52
CA GLY A 479 -28.77 -42.08 6.54
C GLY A 479 -28.43 -40.71 5.94
N LYS A 480 -27.61 -40.71 4.89
CA LYS A 480 -27.12 -39.48 4.27
C LYS A 480 -28.24 -38.85 3.43
N LYS A 481 -28.54 -37.57 3.67
CA LYS A 481 -29.55 -36.78 2.93
C LYS A 481 -28.93 -35.53 2.31
N SER A 482 -29.51 -35.08 1.20
CA SER A 482 -29.10 -33.84 0.51
C SER A 482 -30.20 -32.80 0.56
N TYR A 483 -29.85 -31.54 0.82
CA TYR A 483 -30.80 -30.43 0.91
C TYR A 483 -30.36 -29.28 0.02
N LYS A 484 -31.27 -28.80 -0.83
CA LYS A 484 -31.12 -27.58 -1.62
C LYS A 484 -31.57 -26.39 -0.77
N VAL A 485 -30.73 -25.38 -0.61
CA VAL A 485 -31.04 -24.19 0.19
C VAL A 485 -31.05 -22.93 -0.66
N MET A 486 -32.08 -22.10 -0.50
CA MET A 486 -32.25 -20.82 -1.18
C MET A 486 -32.50 -19.70 -0.17
N LEU A 487 -32.00 -18.50 -0.45
CA LEU A 487 -32.24 -17.27 0.28
C LEU A 487 -33.57 -16.66 -0.17
N HIS A 488 -34.45 -16.35 0.79
CA HIS A 488 -35.60 -15.50 0.55
C HIS A 488 -35.20 -14.04 0.73
N VAL A 489 -35.48 -13.21 -0.27
CA VAL A 489 -35.13 -11.78 -0.30
C VAL A 489 -36.37 -10.91 -0.48
N ALA A 490 -36.42 -9.81 0.25
CA ALA A 490 -37.31 -8.69 0.05
C ALA A 490 -36.53 -7.59 -0.67
N VAL A 491 -37.20 -6.84 -1.54
CA VAL A 491 -36.57 -5.78 -2.34
C VAL A 491 -37.25 -4.46 -2.02
N ASN A 492 -36.45 -3.41 -1.79
CA ASN A 492 -36.94 -2.04 -1.69
C ASN A 492 -37.56 -1.62 -3.04
N PRO A 493 -38.88 -1.32 -3.10
CA PRO A 493 -39.54 -0.96 -4.35
C PRO A 493 -38.93 0.26 -5.04
N GLU A 494 -38.40 1.23 -4.28
CA GLU A 494 -37.78 2.45 -4.82
C GLU A 494 -36.37 2.20 -5.38
N GLY A 495 -35.75 1.06 -5.03
CA GLY A 495 -34.43 0.64 -5.51
C GLY A 495 -34.46 -0.24 -6.76
N VAL A 496 -35.65 -0.47 -7.32
CA VAL A 496 -35.84 -1.30 -8.52
C VAL A 496 -35.75 -0.42 -9.77
N CYS A 497 -34.83 -0.78 -10.66
CA CYS A 497 -34.73 -0.26 -12.01
C CYS A 497 -35.22 -1.32 -13.02
N PHE A 498 -35.74 -0.87 -14.17
CA PHE A 498 -36.19 -1.73 -15.26
C PHE A 498 -35.10 -1.75 -16.35
N THR A 499 -34.79 -2.93 -16.91
CA THR A 499 -33.92 -3.00 -18.09
C THR A 499 -34.69 -2.66 -19.37
N THR A 500 -33.97 -2.46 -20.48
CA THR A 500 -34.47 -2.06 -21.81
C THR A 500 -35.62 -2.89 -22.39
N ASP A 501 -35.92 -4.06 -21.79
CA ASP A 501 -37.01 -4.93 -22.22
C ASP A 501 -38.22 -4.93 -21.26
N ASP A 502 -38.28 -4.07 -20.24
CA ASP A 502 -39.37 -3.93 -19.23
C ASP A 502 -39.78 -5.23 -18.50
N ASN A 503 -39.04 -6.32 -18.71
CA ASN A 503 -39.39 -7.67 -18.27
C ASN A 503 -38.39 -8.23 -17.25
N ILE A 504 -37.35 -7.47 -16.90
CA ILE A 504 -36.36 -7.86 -15.89
C ILE A 504 -36.29 -6.74 -14.85
N TRP A 505 -36.56 -7.12 -13.60
CA TRP A 505 -36.45 -6.27 -12.43
C TRP A 505 -35.00 -6.33 -11.99
N VAL A 506 -34.31 -5.20 -12.01
CA VAL A 506 -32.91 -5.11 -11.57
C VAL A 506 -32.87 -4.21 -10.36
N VAL A 507 -32.22 -4.68 -9.31
CA VAL A 507 -31.91 -3.86 -8.15
C VAL A 507 -30.47 -3.42 -8.31
N GLU A 508 -30.27 -2.13 -8.57
CA GLU A 508 -28.95 -1.60 -8.96
C GLU A 508 -27.95 -1.62 -7.80
N LYS A 509 -28.45 -1.51 -6.56
CA LYS A 509 -27.62 -1.45 -5.36
C LYS A 509 -27.93 -2.57 -4.36
N PRO A 510 -26.94 -3.34 -3.87
CA PRO A 510 -27.16 -4.46 -2.95
C PRO A 510 -27.95 -4.12 -1.68
N GLU A 511 -27.81 -2.90 -1.15
CA GLU A 511 -28.51 -2.44 0.06
C GLU A 511 -30.05 -2.41 -0.07
N ASN A 512 -30.55 -2.44 -1.30
CA ASN A 512 -31.98 -2.50 -1.58
C ASN A 512 -32.53 -3.94 -1.56
N ILE A 513 -31.68 -4.94 -1.33
CA ILE A 513 -32.07 -6.35 -1.20
C ILE A 513 -31.84 -6.77 0.25
N ARG A 514 -32.89 -7.23 0.92
CA ARG A 514 -32.81 -7.75 2.28
C ARG A 514 -33.22 -9.21 2.31
N THR A 515 -32.29 -10.09 2.67
CA THR A 515 -32.66 -11.46 3.02
C THR A 515 -33.58 -11.46 4.24
N TYR A 516 -34.66 -12.25 4.19
CA TYR A 516 -35.52 -12.46 5.35
C TYR A 516 -35.78 -13.93 5.69
N GLY A 517 -35.27 -14.88 4.92
CA GLY A 517 -35.38 -16.30 5.29
C GLY A 517 -34.47 -17.22 4.49
N LEU A 518 -34.42 -18.48 4.91
CA LEU A 518 -33.85 -19.59 4.16
C LEU A 518 -34.99 -20.54 3.79
N LEU A 519 -35.06 -20.93 2.53
CA LEU A 519 -35.92 -22.00 2.04
C LEU A 519 -35.07 -23.25 1.85
N MET A 520 -35.45 -24.34 2.51
CA MET A 520 -34.73 -25.60 2.43
C MET A 520 -35.65 -26.65 1.83
N LYS A 521 -35.13 -27.45 0.90
CA LYS A 521 -35.85 -28.56 0.29
C LYS A 521 -34.96 -29.79 0.24
N GLU A 522 -35.44 -30.90 0.79
CA GLU A 522 -34.78 -32.20 0.60
C GLU A 522 -34.77 -32.55 -0.89
N VAL A 523 -33.60 -32.94 -1.39
CA VAL A 523 -33.41 -33.44 -2.76
C VAL A 523 -33.36 -34.95 -2.67
N LEU A 524 -34.25 -35.61 -3.40
CA LEU A 524 -34.20 -37.05 -3.57
C LEU A 524 -32.93 -37.39 -4.34
N THR A 525 -31.98 -38.05 -3.67
CA THR A 525 -30.78 -38.63 -4.28
C THR A 525 -31.07 -39.96 -4.93
#